data_AF-A0A5C7ATG2-F1
#
_entry.id   AF-A0A5C7ATG2-F1
#
_cell.length_a   1.000
_cell.length_b   1.000
_cell.length_c   1.000
_cell.angle_alpha   90.00
_cell.angle_beta   90.00
_cell.angle_gamma   90.00
#
_symmetry.space_group_name_H-M   'P 1'
#
loop_
_entity.id
_entity.type
_entity.pdbx_description
1 polymer ?
#
loop_
_entity_poly.entity_id
_entity_poly.type
_entity_poly.pdbx_seq_one_letter_code
_entity_poly.pdbx_strand_id
1 'polypeptide(L)'
;MKRKKTKLGLVITDGVGYRNFILSDFLDYATQHFDEVVILSCLPKSVYNKHTQVKVIELDVFQETFKTWFFRKAKEIAHLRLNKKNNFGILDNLKANHSKLKTTRGYATRFIYKLTALFHSETTIQQFQKLQNFTFRNHDTTKQYISILEEEQLDIMFFTHQRPPYIAPLVYAAQKKHIKTAAFIFSWDNLASKGRMASNFNYYLVWSDLMKRDLLKFYKSIKENTIKVVGTPQFVPYVMDVYKMQASEFFKDFDLNPKLKTICFSCGDISTSKNDELYIEIIANAIDAGDIEPINFIVRTSPAEDPVRFKKLVEEYAFITWNFPKWKQVRPNHQEAWSQRIPSVDDVKQLRALLEYSDLNINMLSTMSLDFMMFDKPVINPVFGNEDNGLYNDQRFLNYEHIQHLVNSKASKVVKNETALIKAISQCLSGKVDFKNRKAFINQQVGIPLKETNKQLVNSLVSWL
;
A
#
# COMPACT_ATOMS: atom_id res chain seq x y z
N MET A 1 5.32 -44.71 -0.69
CA MET A 1 5.58 -43.65 0.32
C MET A 1 4.38 -42.69 0.31
N LYS A 2 3.77 -42.38 1.47
CA LYS A 2 2.70 -41.37 1.53
C LYS A 2 3.31 -39.98 1.24
N ARG A 3 2.75 -39.23 0.30
CA ARG A 3 3.14 -37.85 0.02
C ARG A 3 3.04 -37.05 1.32
N LYS A 4 4.09 -36.30 1.70
CA LYS A 4 4.01 -35.36 2.83
C LYS A 4 2.94 -34.33 2.50
N LYS A 5 1.95 -34.16 3.40
CA LYS A 5 0.93 -33.12 3.22
C LYS A 5 1.58 -31.74 3.35
N THR A 6 1.28 -30.84 2.42
CA THR A 6 1.83 -29.48 2.39
C THR A 6 0.88 -28.49 3.07
N LYS A 7 1.41 -27.62 3.93
CA LYS A 7 0.60 -26.68 4.71
C LYS A 7 1.11 -25.24 4.62
N LEU A 8 0.21 -24.33 4.22
CA LEU A 8 0.46 -22.89 4.10
C LEU A 8 -0.08 -22.14 5.33
N GLY A 9 0.78 -21.34 5.96
CA GLY A 9 0.35 -20.29 6.89
C GLY A 9 0.16 -18.96 6.16
N LEU A 10 -1.07 -18.55 5.88
CA LEU A 10 -1.38 -17.23 5.33
C LEU A 10 -1.46 -16.19 6.45
N VAL A 11 -0.48 -15.30 6.55
CA VAL A 11 -0.45 -14.24 7.56
C VAL A 11 -1.12 -12.98 7.02
N ILE A 12 -2.36 -12.71 7.47
CA ILE A 12 -3.08 -11.49 7.14
C ILE A 12 -2.74 -10.40 8.16
N THR A 13 -1.90 -9.46 7.74
CA THR A 13 -1.35 -8.41 8.64
C THR A 13 -2.33 -7.29 8.96
N ASP A 14 -3.13 -6.87 7.98
CA ASP A 14 -3.98 -5.69 8.06
C ASP A 14 -5.13 -5.75 7.05
N GLY A 15 -5.98 -4.73 7.05
CA GLY A 15 -7.14 -4.67 6.17
C GLY A 15 -6.82 -4.53 4.69
N VAL A 16 -5.62 -4.08 4.31
CA VAL A 16 -5.22 -4.12 2.89
C VAL A 16 -4.79 -5.52 2.48
N GLY A 17 -4.10 -6.25 3.36
CA GLY A 17 -3.91 -7.69 3.22
C GLY A 17 -5.24 -8.43 3.10
N TYR A 18 -6.23 -8.08 3.93
CA TYR A 18 -7.58 -8.63 3.83
C TYR A 18 -8.20 -8.37 2.44
N ARG A 19 -8.19 -7.12 1.97
CA ARG A 19 -8.69 -6.77 0.63
C ARG A 19 -8.01 -7.57 -0.48
N ASN A 20 -6.69 -7.66 -0.44
CA ASN A 20 -5.90 -8.19 -1.55
C ASN A 20 -5.94 -9.72 -1.62
N PHE A 21 -6.10 -10.42 -0.49
CA PHE A 21 -5.94 -11.87 -0.41
C PHE A 21 -7.20 -12.62 0.08
N ILE A 22 -8.11 -11.95 0.79
CA ILE A 22 -9.36 -12.56 1.30
C ILE A 22 -10.54 -12.17 0.42
N LEU A 23 -10.58 -10.92 -0.04
CA LEU A 23 -11.54 -10.44 -1.03
C LEU A 23 -11.06 -10.67 -2.48
N SER A 24 -10.18 -11.64 -2.70
CA SER A 24 -9.75 -12.07 -4.03
C SER A 24 -9.87 -13.59 -4.18
N ASP A 25 -9.58 -14.11 -5.37
CA ASP A 25 -9.53 -15.55 -5.68
C ASP A 25 -8.25 -16.24 -5.17
N PHE A 26 -7.41 -15.55 -4.38
CA PHE A 26 -6.16 -16.13 -3.86
C PHE A 26 -6.39 -17.40 -3.04
N LEU A 27 -7.38 -17.41 -2.14
CA LEU A 27 -7.68 -18.58 -1.31
C LEU A 27 -8.09 -19.79 -2.15
N ASP A 28 -8.82 -19.58 -3.26
CA ASP A 28 -9.24 -20.65 -4.16
C ASP A 28 -8.01 -21.31 -4.83
N TYR A 29 -7.06 -20.50 -5.29
CA TYR A 29 -5.79 -21.04 -5.81
C TYR A 29 -4.98 -21.74 -4.72
N ALA A 30 -4.90 -21.17 -3.52
CA ALA A 30 -4.11 -21.72 -2.44
C ALA A 30 -4.62 -23.09 -1.96
N THR A 31 -5.92 -23.26 -1.77
CA THR A 31 -6.52 -24.53 -1.32
C THR A 31 -6.50 -25.62 -2.39
N GLN A 32 -6.34 -25.27 -3.67
CA GLN A 32 -6.12 -26.24 -4.74
C GLN A 32 -4.69 -26.80 -4.78
N HIS A 33 -3.71 -26.05 -4.26
CA HIS A 33 -2.28 -26.40 -4.37
C HIS A 33 -1.63 -26.83 -3.05
N PHE A 34 -2.18 -26.41 -1.92
CA PHE A 34 -1.77 -26.86 -0.58
C PHE A 34 -2.79 -27.84 -0.02
N ASP A 35 -2.32 -28.89 0.66
CA ASP A 35 -3.21 -29.84 1.34
C ASP A 35 -4.00 -29.18 2.49
N GLU A 36 -3.44 -28.13 3.09
CA GLU A 36 -4.12 -27.32 4.11
C GLU A 36 -3.64 -25.86 4.07
N VAL A 37 -4.57 -24.92 4.25
CA VAL A 37 -4.29 -23.49 4.43
C VAL A 37 -4.78 -23.08 5.82
N VAL A 38 -3.94 -22.36 6.57
CA VAL A 38 -4.27 -21.78 7.87
C VAL A 38 -4.05 -20.29 7.83
N ILE A 39 -5.08 -19.52 8.16
CA ILE A 39 -4.97 -18.08 8.28
C ILE A 39 -4.48 -17.75 9.69
N LEU A 40 -3.32 -17.11 9.77
CA LEU A 40 -2.79 -16.49 10.97
C LEU A 40 -3.08 -14.99 10.90
N SER A 41 -4.12 -14.53 11.59
CA SER A 41 -4.65 -13.19 11.39
C SER A 41 -4.24 -12.21 12.49
N CYS A 42 -3.73 -11.04 12.10
CA CYS A 42 -3.61 -9.88 12.99
C CYS A 42 -4.93 -9.09 13.10
N LEU A 43 -5.96 -9.46 12.34
CA LEU A 43 -7.33 -8.94 12.44
C LEU A 43 -8.19 -9.87 13.31
N PRO A 44 -9.33 -9.40 13.85
CA PRO A 44 -10.23 -10.26 14.61
C PRO A 44 -10.76 -11.44 13.79
N LYS A 45 -10.82 -12.64 14.36
CA LYS A 45 -11.31 -13.87 13.67
C LYS A 45 -12.72 -13.70 13.09
N SER A 46 -13.55 -12.88 13.72
CA SER A 46 -14.94 -12.61 13.32
C SER A 46 -15.07 -12.00 11.92
N VAL A 47 -14.03 -11.35 11.38
CA VAL A 47 -14.09 -10.77 10.03
C VAL A 47 -14.09 -11.85 8.94
N TYR A 48 -13.70 -13.09 9.27
CA TYR A 48 -13.59 -14.22 8.34
C TYR A 48 -14.83 -15.13 8.33
N ASN A 49 -15.96 -14.73 8.94
CA ASN A 49 -17.15 -15.59 9.07
C ASN A 49 -17.71 -16.11 7.72
N LYS A 50 -17.38 -15.45 6.60
CA LYS A 50 -17.75 -15.90 5.25
C LYS A 50 -16.80 -16.94 4.63
N HIS A 51 -15.65 -17.20 5.26
CA HIS A 51 -14.58 -18.09 4.79
C HIS A 51 -14.42 -19.29 5.73
N THR A 52 -15.50 -20.07 5.94
CA THR A 52 -15.55 -21.16 6.92
C THR A 52 -14.74 -22.41 6.54
N GLN A 53 -14.28 -22.49 5.30
CA GLN A 53 -13.54 -23.65 4.77
C GLN A 53 -12.06 -23.65 5.17
N VAL A 54 -11.57 -22.56 5.78
CA VAL A 54 -10.16 -22.38 6.13
C VAL A 54 -10.04 -22.16 7.64
N LYS A 55 -9.08 -22.82 8.30
CA LYS A 55 -8.81 -22.61 9.72
C LYS A 55 -8.29 -21.18 9.93
N VAL A 56 -8.89 -20.45 10.86
CA VAL A 56 -8.46 -19.09 11.22
C VAL A 56 -8.02 -19.06 12.68
N ILE A 57 -6.80 -18.59 12.90
CA ILE A 57 -6.18 -18.34 14.20
C ILE A 57 -5.94 -16.84 14.31
N GLU A 58 -6.66 -16.19 15.21
CA GLU A 58 -6.38 -14.80 15.58
C GLU A 58 -5.11 -14.76 16.43
N LEU A 59 -4.18 -13.87 16.07
CA LEU A 59 -2.92 -13.68 16.75
C LEU A 59 -3.05 -12.55 17.77
N ASP A 60 -2.50 -12.79 18.97
CA ASP A 60 -2.33 -11.75 19.97
C ASP A 60 -1.47 -10.60 19.43
N VAL A 61 -1.80 -9.36 19.80
CA VAL A 61 -1.10 -8.17 19.30
C VAL A 61 0.18 -7.94 20.09
N PHE A 62 1.33 -8.03 19.43
CA PHE A 62 2.61 -7.69 20.04
C PHE A 62 2.70 -6.18 20.35
N GLN A 63 2.85 -5.85 21.63
CA GLN A 63 3.11 -4.49 22.11
C GLN A 63 4.61 -4.23 22.17
N GLU A 64 5.07 -3.20 21.47
CA GLU A 64 6.49 -2.97 21.32
C GLU A 64 7.15 -2.40 22.59
N THR A 65 8.06 -3.18 23.18
CA THR A 65 8.89 -2.74 24.31
C THR A 65 9.95 -1.73 23.87
N PHE A 66 10.47 -0.92 24.81
CA PHE A 66 11.49 0.09 24.49
C PHE A 66 12.76 -0.50 23.83
N LYS A 67 13.25 -1.67 24.32
CA LYS A 67 14.43 -2.33 23.75
C LYS A 67 14.18 -2.78 22.31
N THR A 68 13.02 -3.34 22.04
CA THR A 68 12.59 -3.74 20.69
C THR A 68 12.54 -2.52 19.76
N TRP A 69 11.84 -1.47 20.20
CA TRP A 69 11.72 -0.20 19.49
C TRP A 69 13.09 0.38 19.17
N PHE A 70 14.02 0.37 20.14
CA PHE A 70 15.36 0.93 19.97
C PHE A 70 16.13 0.25 18.84
N PHE A 71 16.18 -1.09 18.83
CA PHE A 71 16.91 -1.82 17.79
C PHE A 71 16.20 -1.78 16.44
N ARG A 72 14.86 -1.82 16.42
CA ARG A 72 14.08 -1.57 15.20
C ARG A 72 14.39 -0.20 14.62
N LYS A 73 14.44 0.83 15.46
CA LYS A 73 14.72 2.21 15.05
C LYS A 73 16.16 2.37 14.59
N ALA A 74 17.13 1.77 15.28
CA ALA A 74 18.52 1.76 14.83
C ALA A 74 18.68 1.09 13.45
N LYS A 75 18.02 -0.06 13.25
CA LYS A 75 17.95 -0.77 11.96
C LYS A 75 17.37 0.11 10.86
N GLU A 76 16.25 0.79 11.13
CA GLU A 76 15.59 1.71 10.20
C GLU A 76 16.50 2.89 9.80
N ILE A 77 17.08 3.60 10.78
CA ILE A 77 17.91 4.79 10.51
C ILE A 77 19.22 4.41 9.83
N ALA A 78 19.82 3.27 10.19
CA ALA A 78 20.99 2.73 9.48
C ALA A 78 20.67 2.43 8.01
N HIS A 79 19.52 1.81 7.72
CA HIS A 79 19.07 1.56 6.35
C HIS A 79 18.86 2.85 5.55
N LEU A 80 18.20 3.85 6.13
CA LEU A 80 18.00 5.14 5.47
C LEU A 80 19.33 5.85 5.22
N ARG A 81 20.27 5.81 6.17
CA ARG A 81 21.60 6.40 5.99
C ARG A 81 22.42 5.73 4.90
N LEU A 82 22.38 4.40 4.81
CA LEU A 82 23.08 3.64 3.77
C LEU A 82 22.62 4.04 2.37
N ASN A 83 21.32 4.30 2.21
CA ASN A 83 20.68 4.44 0.92
C ASN A 83 20.29 5.89 0.55
N LYS A 84 20.64 6.90 1.37
CA LYS A 84 20.27 8.30 1.14
C LYS A 84 20.95 8.95 -0.08
N LYS A 85 22.09 8.42 -0.53
CA LYS A 85 22.88 9.03 -1.62
C LYS A 85 22.08 8.91 -2.92
N ASN A 86 21.82 10.05 -3.58
CA ASN A 86 21.07 10.13 -4.83
C ASN A 86 19.64 9.53 -4.74
N ASN A 87 19.03 9.51 -3.55
CA ASN A 87 17.65 9.12 -3.36
C ASN A 87 16.96 10.12 -2.41
N PHE A 88 16.16 11.02 -3.00
CA PHE A 88 15.48 12.07 -2.24
C PHE A 88 14.42 11.50 -1.29
N GLY A 89 13.64 10.50 -1.70
CA GLY A 89 12.60 9.92 -0.85
C GLY A 89 13.16 9.33 0.46
N ILE A 90 14.28 8.61 0.37
CA ILE A 90 15.00 8.08 1.54
C ILE A 90 15.60 9.21 2.39
N LEU A 91 16.16 10.25 1.76
CA LEU A 91 16.69 11.40 2.48
C LEU A 91 15.59 12.18 3.21
N ASP A 92 14.44 12.40 2.58
CA ASP A 92 13.29 13.07 3.18
C ASP A 92 12.74 12.26 4.35
N ASN A 93 12.62 10.93 4.17
CA ASN A 93 12.24 10.02 5.24
C ASN A 93 13.25 10.05 6.42
N LEU A 94 14.56 10.09 6.13
CA LEU A 94 15.60 10.24 7.15
C LEU A 94 15.47 11.57 7.91
N LYS A 95 15.08 12.66 7.26
CA LYS A 95 14.84 13.95 7.93
C LYS A 95 13.59 13.89 8.81
N ALA A 96 12.50 13.34 8.30
CA ALA A 96 11.22 13.22 9.01
C ALA A 96 11.32 12.36 10.29
N ASN A 97 12.24 11.40 10.33
CA ASN A 97 12.46 10.54 11.49
C ASN A 97 13.29 11.19 12.62
N HIS A 98 13.81 12.40 12.42
CA HIS A 98 14.58 13.08 13.44
C HIS A 98 13.65 13.63 14.53
N SER A 99 14.07 13.59 15.81
CA SER A 99 13.24 14.06 16.91
C SER A 99 13.94 15.11 17.78
N LYS A 100 13.25 16.23 18.00
CA LYS A 100 13.64 17.27 18.97
C LYS A 100 12.90 17.14 20.31
N LEU A 101 12.02 16.14 20.45
CA LEU A 101 11.23 15.96 21.67
C LEU A 101 12.13 15.62 22.88
N LYS A 102 11.79 16.15 24.05
CA LYS A 102 12.50 15.90 25.32
C LYS A 102 11.89 14.70 26.07
N THR A 103 11.75 13.57 25.38
CA THR A 103 11.24 12.30 25.94
C THR A 103 12.31 11.22 25.86
N THR A 104 12.16 10.11 26.61
CA THR A 104 13.10 8.97 26.56
C THR A 104 13.34 8.49 25.12
N ARG A 105 12.27 8.33 24.32
CA ARG A 105 12.38 7.99 22.90
C ARG A 105 13.01 9.13 22.08
N GLY A 106 12.74 10.40 22.39
CA GLY A 106 13.39 11.53 21.73
C GLY A 106 14.92 11.56 21.92
N TYR A 107 15.40 11.38 23.15
CA TYR A 107 16.84 11.28 23.45
C TYR A 107 17.47 10.05 22.80
N ALA A 108 16.80 8.90 22.89
CA ALA A 108 17.27 7.67 22.26
C ALA A 108 17.33 7.79 20.72
N THR A 109 16.36 8.45 20.08
CA THR A 109 16.42 8.74 18.64
C THR A 109 17.65 9.58 18.31
N ARG A 110 17.92 10.66 19.05
CA ARG A 110 19.14 11.47 18.82
C ARG A 110 20.43 10.66 18.98
N PHE A 111 20.47 9.77 19.98
CA PHE A 111 21.59 8.83 20.14
C PHE A 111 21.71 7.87 18.95
N ILE A 112 20.60 7.27 18.49
CA ILE A 112 20.56 6.42 17.30
C ILE A 112 21.09 7.16 16.07
N TYR A 113 20.77 8.44 15.90
CA TYR A 113 21.31 9.24 14.79
C TYR A 113 22.83 9.39 14.89
N LYS A 114 23.39 9.57 16.09
CA LYS A 114 24.85 9.61 16.30
C LYS A 114 25.49 8.23 16.05
N LEU A 115 24.92 7.18 16.62
CA LEU A 115 25.37 5.79 16.44
C LEU A 115 25.42 5.42 14.95
N THR A 116 24.31 5.60 14.25
CA THR A 116 24.18 5.22 12.84
C THR A 116 24.96 6.14 11.89
N ALA A 117 25.47 7.29 12.35
CA ALA A 117 26.38 8.10 11.54
C ALA A 117 27.67 7.32 11.19
N LEU A 118 28.13 6.45 12.10
CA LEU A 118 29.29 5.58 11.93
C LEU A 118 28.87 4.15 11.55
N PHE A 119 27.74 3.67 12.08
CA PHE A 119 27.30 2.28 11.97
C PHE A 119 26.05 2.14 11.09
N HIS A 120 26.24 2.13 9.76
CA HIS A 120 25.13 2.00 8.79
C HIS A 120 25.45 1.09 7.59
N SER A 121 26.44 0.21 7.69
CA SER A 121 26.67 -0.82 6.66
C SER A 121 25.53 -1.86 6.65
N GLU A 122 25.37 -2.60 5.55
CA GLU A 122 24.41 -3.72 5.52
C GLU A 122 24.71 -4.74 6.63
N THR A 123 25.99 -5.04 6.91
CA THR A 123 26.39 -5.90 8.04
C THR A 123 25.89 -5.37 9.39
N THR A 124 26.02 -4.07 9.63
CA THR A 124 25.51 -3.43 10.85
C THR A 124 23.98 -3.47 10.93
N ILE A 125 23.28 -3.24 9.82
CA ILE A 125 21.81 -3.36 9.76
C ILE A 125 21.39 -4.78 10.18
N GLN A 126 22.11 -5.80 9.71
CA GLN A 126 21.88 -7.19 10.09
C GLN A 126 22.21 -7.46 11.58
N GLN A 127 23.21 -6.80 12.14
CA GLN A 127 23.48 -6.86 13.58
C GLN A 127 22.33 -6.25 14.39
N PHE A 128 21.80 -5.08 13.99
CA PHE A 128 20.62 -4.50 14.63
C PHE A 128 19.39 -5.39 14.51
N GLN A 129 19.20 -6.08 13.38
CA GLN A 129 18.15 -7.11 13.24
C GLN A 129 18.34 -8.26 14.24
N LYS A 130 19.57 -8.77 14.41
CA LYS A 130 19.87 -9.83 15.39
C LYS A 130 19.60 -9.38 16.83
N LEU A 131 19.97 -8.14 17.16
CA LEU A 131 19.70 -7.55 18.47
C LEU A 131 18.20 -7.33 18.70
N GLN A 132 17.47 -6.86 17.69
CA GLN A 132 16.00 -6.80 17.72
C GLN A 132 15.41 -8.20 17.97
N ASN A 133 15.85 -9.20 17.22
CA ASN A 133 15.41 -10.60 17.39
C ASN A 133 15.67 -11.14 18.80
N PHE A 134 16.81 -10.78 19.41
CA PHE A 134 17.12 -11.18 20.78
C PHE A 134 16.10 -10.64 21.79
N THR A 135 15.55 -9.44 21.57
CA THR A 135 14.52 -8.87 22.45
C THR A 135 13.21 -9.65 22.44
N PHE A 136 12.92 -10.42 21.39
CA PHE A 136 11.69 -11.22 21.30
C PHE A 136 11.74 -12.53 22.08
N ARG A 137 12.95 -13.05 22.38
CA ARG A 137 13.18 -14.43 22.85
C ARG A 137 12.29 -14.84 24.04
N ASN A 138 12.15 -13.93 25.00
CA ASN A 138 11.48 -14.22 26.27
C ASN A 138 10.09 -13.59 26.39
N HIS A 139 9.63 -12.89 25.34
CA HIS A 139 8.33 -12.22 25.35
C HIS A 139 7.19 -13.24 25.23
N ASP A 140 6.13 -13.08 26.02
CA ASP A 140 5.07 -14.09 26.12
C ASP A 140 4.31 -14.27 24.80
N THR A 141 3.99 -13.17 24.10
CA THR A 141 3.43 -13.24 22.73
C THR A 141 4.29 -14.06 21.76
N THR A 142 5.62 -13.96 21.84
CA THR A 142 6.51 -14.77 21.00
C THR A 142 6.43 -16.27 21.36
N LYS A 143 6.30 -16.59 22.65
CA LYS A 143 6.14 -17.98 23.11
C LYS A 143 4.79 -18.56 22.65
N GLN A 144 3.72 -17.77 22.69
CA GLN A 144 2.42 -18.16 22.15
C GLN A 144 2.50 -18.42 20.65
N TYR A 145 3.14 -17.54 19.89
CA TYR A 145 3.37 -17.78 18.45
C TYR A 145 4.17 -19.07 18.22
N ILE A 146 5.22 -19.31 19.00
CA ILE A 146 5.98 -20.57 18.93
C ILE A 146 5.08 -21.79 19.14
N SER A 147 4.22 -21.76 20.16
CA SER A 147 3.27 -22.84 20.46
C SER A 147 2.31 -23.08 19.29
N ILE A 148 1.75 -22.01 18.72
CA ILE A 148 0.86 -22.11 17.55
C ILE A 148 1.61 -22.75 16.37
N LEU A 149 2.84 -22.32 16.10
CA LEU A 149 3.62 -22.85 14.98
C LEU A 149 4.03 -24.32 15.18
N GLU A 150 4.26 -24.75 16.43
CA GLU A 150 4.49 -26.16 16.78
C GLU A 150 3.24 -27.01 16.62
N GLU A 151 2.07 -26.50 16.97
CA GLU A 151 0.80 -27.22 16.77
C GLU A 151 0.46 -27.33 15.27
N GLU A 152 0.61 -26.23 14.54
CA GLU A 152 0.16 -26.18 13.14
C GLU A 152 1.09 -26.91 12.16
N GLN A 153 2.38 -27.05 12.46
CA GLN A 153 3.37 -27.73 11.60
C GLN A 153 3.38 -27.20 10.16
N LEU A 154 3.42 -25.87 10.01
CA LEU A 154 3.40 -25.18 8.71
C LEU A 154 4.71 -25.43 7.94
N ASP A 155 4.63 -25.67 6.63
CA ASP A 155 5.82 -25.80 5.78
C ASP A 155 6.36 -24.43 5.33
N ILE A 156 5.44 -23.51 5.04
CA ILE A 156 5.76 -22.14 4.63
C ILE A 156 4.73 -21.15 5.19
N MET A 157 5.21 -20.00 5.62
CA MET A 157 4.39 -18.86 6.03
C MET A 157 4.51 -17.72 5.03
N PHE A 158 3.38 -17.23 4.56
CA PHE A 158 3.28 -16.13 3.61
C PHE A 158 2.74 -14.87 4.29
N PHE A 159 3.56 -13.83 4.38
CA PHE A 159 3.24 -12.53 4.96
C PHE A 159 2.73 -11.57 3.89
N THR A 160 1.47 -11.14 4.00
CA THR A 160 0.84 -10.24 3.02
C THR A 160 1.35 -8.81 3.10
N HIS A 161 2.01 -8.44 4.20
CA HIS A 161 2.67 -7.15 4.38
C HIS A 161 3.95 -7.29 5.21
N GLN A 162 5.06 -6.75 4.69
CA GLN A 162 6.42 -6.83 5.24
C GLN A 162 6.88 -5.72 6.22
N ARG A 163 6.07 -4.68 6.49
CA ARG A 163 6.53 -3.47 7.21
C ARG A 163 6.06 -3.34 8.66
N PRO A 164 4.82 -3.69 9.03
CA PRO A 164 4.34 -3.41 10.38
C PRO A 164 5.21 -4.11 11.44
N PRO A 165 5.62 -3.41 12.52
CA PRO A 165 6.61 -3.93 13.46
C PRO A 165 6.12 -5.15 14.24
N TYR A 166 4.82 -5.27 14.47
CA TYR A 166 4.21 -6.36 15.23
C TYR A 166 4.28 -7.73 14.55
N ILE A 167 4.63 -7.81 13.26
CA ILE A 167 4.86 -9.10 12.60
C ILE A 167 6.25 -9.68 12.90
N ALA A 168 7.21 -8.85 13.34
CA ALA A 168 8.59 -9.27 13.53
C ALA A 168 8.78 -10.41 14.55
N PRO A 169 8.07 -10.45 15.70
CA PRO A 169 8.13 -11.59 16.62
C PRO A 169 7.61 -12.89 16.01
N LEU A 170 6.60 -12.83 15.14
CA LEU A 170 6.08 -14.01 14.43
C LEU A 170 7.10 -14.55 13.42
N VAL A 171 7.78 -13.66 12.67
CA VAL A 171 8.88 -14.06 11.79
C VAL A 171 10.03 -14.67 12.61
N TYR A 172 10.34 -14.11 13.77
CA TYR A 172 11.33 -14.69 14.68
C TYR A 172 10.93 -16.08 15.19
N ALA A 173 9.67 -16.28 15.56
CA ALA A 173 9.13 -17.59 15.95
C ALA A 173 9.28 -18.61 14.82
N ALA A 174 8.92 -18.24 13.59
CA ALA A 174 9.09 -19.09 12.40
C ALA A 174 10.57 -19.48 12.18
N GLN A 175 11.50 -18.51 12.32
CA GLN A 175 12.94 -18.78 12.23
C GLN A 175 13.43 -19.76 13.29
N LYS A 176 12.89 -19.69 14.52
CA LYS A 176 13.22 -20.63 15.60
C LYS A 176 12.67 -22.03 15.37
N LYS A 177 11.61 -22.16 14.59
CA LYS A 177 11.01 -23.44 14.19
C LYS A 177 11.45 -23.90 12.81
N HIS A 178 12.41 -23.21 12.20
CA HIS A 178 12.92 -23.52 10.86
C HIS A 178 11.81 -23.56 9.78
N ILE A 179 10.73 -22.79 9.97
CA ILE A 179 9.64 -22.66 9.02
C ILE A 179 10.03 -21.65 7.95
N LYS A 180 9.82 -21.99 6.68
CA LYS A 180 10.11 -21.10 5.56
C LYS A 180 9.19 -19.87 5.60
N THR A 181 9.73 -18.70 5.33
CA THR A 181 8.97 -17.43 5.33
C THR A 181 9.06 -16.74 3.98
N ALA A 182 7.93 -16.32 3.43
CA ALA A 182 7.83 -15.51 2.23
C ALA A 182 7.11 -14.20 2.54
N ALA A 183 7.59 -13.07 2.02
CA ALA A 183 6.94 -11.78 2.19
C ALA A 183 6.55 -11.15 0.85
N PHE A 184 5.33 -10.63 0.79
CA PHE A 184 4.91 -9.77 -0.30
C PHE A 184 5.42 -8.34 -0.09
N ILE A 185 6.03 -7.76 -1.12
CA ILE A 185 6.38 -6.34 -1.12
C ILE A 185 5.11 -5.55 -1.45
N PHE A 186 4.45 -5.11 -0.39
CA PHE A 186 3.06 -4.65 -0.45
C PHE A 186 2.79 -3.42 -1.34
N SER A 187 3.74 -2.52 -1.56
CA SER A 187 3.53 -1.26 -2.30
C SER A 187 4.76 -0.86 -3.10
N TRP A 188 4.52 -0.22 -4.25
CA TRP A 188 5.53 0.29 -5.18
C TRP A 188 6.49 1.34 -4.60
N ASP A 189 6.07 2.11 -3.60
CA ASP A 189 6.89 3.15 -2.97
C ASP A 189 7.75 2.64 -1.80
N ASN A 190 7.52 1.40 -1.34
CA ASN A 190 8.09 0.90 -0.08
C ASN A 190 9.61 0.80 -0.08
N LEU A 191 10.23 0.35 -1.18
CA LEU A 191 11.67 0.08 -1.20
C LEU A 191 12.51 1.34 -1.37
N ALA A 192 12.05 2.26 -2.23
CA ALA A 192 12.82 3.42 -2.65
C ALA A 192 12.54 4.70 -1.82
N SER A 193 11.67 4.64 -0.80
CA SER A 193 11.30 5.85 -0.03
C SER A 193 11.04 5.64 1.47
N LYS A 194 10.97 4.40 1.94
CA LYS A 194 10.59 4.11 3.34
C LYS A 194 11.76 3.51 4.12
N GLY A 195 11.52 3.27 5.41
CA GLY A 195 12.43 2.57 6.30
C GLY A 195 12.64 1.09 5.95
N ARG A 196 13.37 0.37 6.80
CA ARG A 196 13.66 -1.05 6.64
C ARG A 196 12.42 -1.91 6.93
N MET A 197 12.29 -3.06 6.24
CA MET A 197 11.30 -4.11 6.56
C MET A 197 11.33 -4.55 8.03
N ALA A 198 10.21 -5.08 8.52
CA ALA A 198 10.04 -5.50 9.91
C ALA A 198 11.03 -6.60 10.31
N SER A 199 11.34 -7.53 9.39
CA SER A 199 12.28 -8.63 9.59
C SER A 199 12.94 -9.04 8.27
N ASN A 200 13.83 -10.03 8.32
CA ASN A 200 14.31 -10.75 7.15
C ASN A 200 13.43 -11.98 6.90
N PHE A 201 13.13 -12.24 5.65
CA PHE A 201 12.36 -13.38 5.17
C PHE A 201 13.26 -14.29 4.31
N ASN A 202 12.87 -15.56 4.15
CA ASN A 202 13.58 -16.47 3.25
C ASN A 202 13.35 -16.12 1.79
N TYR A 203 12.12 -15.71 1.45
CA TYR A 203 11.68 -15.44 0.09
C TYR A 203 10.88 -14.14 -0.04
N TYR A 204 10.88 -13.56 -1.24
CA TYR A 204 10.25 -12.27 -1.52
C TYR A 204 9.43 -12.33 -2.81
N LEU A 205 8.21 -11.80 -2.75
CA LEU A 205 7.28 -11.70 -3.86
C LEU A 205 7.12 -10.23 -4.23
N VAL A 206 7.41 -9.87 -5.49
CA VAL A 206 7.46 -8.47 -5.97
C VAL A 206 6.58 -8.27 -7.21
N TRP A 207 6.21 -7.02 -7.49
CA TRP A 207 5.24 -6.69 -8.54
C TRP A 207 5.78 -6.84 -9.95
N SER A 208 7.04 -6.44 -10.16
CA SER A 208 7.67 -6.37 -11.47
C SER A 208 9.18 -6.53 -11.36
N ASP A 209 9.85 -6.64 -12.51
CA ASP A 209 11.32 -6.64 -12.57
C ASP A 209 11.94 -5.33 -12.07
N LEU A 210 11.22 -4.20 -12.17
CA LEU A 210 11.67 -2.94 -11.55
C LEU A 210 11.79 -3.11 -10.04
N MET A 211 10.72 -3.57 -9.39
CA MET A 211 10.72 -3.78 -7.94
C MET A 211 11.73 -4.87 -7.51
N LYS A 212 11.96 -5.89 -8.35
CA LYS A 212 13.02 -6.89 -8.13
C LYS A 212 14.41 -6.23 -8.08
N ARG A 213 14.72 -5.35 -9.05
CA ARG A 213 15.99 -4.59 -9.08
C ARG A 213 16.13 -3.67 -7.88
N ASP A 214 15.06 -2.97 -7.50
CA ASP A 214 15.05 -2.11 -6.32
C ASP A 214 15.31 -2.91 -5.04
N LEU A 215 14.69 -4.09 -4.91
CA LEU A 215 14.91 -4.95 -3.75
C LEU A 215 16.38 -5.33 -3.63
N LEU A 216 17.02 -5.77 -4.72
CA LEU A 216 18.44 -6.12 -4.75
C LEU A 216 19.35 -4.91 -4.48
N LYS A 217 18.98 -3.72 -4.96
CA LYS A 217 19.69 -2.46 -4.73
C LYS A 217 19.70 -2.07 -3.25
N PHE A 218 18.53 -2.08 -2.60
CA PHE A 218 18.35 -1.57 -1.23
C PHE A 218 18.58 -2.62 -0.13
N TYR A 219 18.56 -3.90 -0.48
CA TYR A 219 18.70 -5.03 0.45
C TYR A 219 19.79 -5.99 -0.03
N LYS A 220 21.05 -5.55 0.06
CA LYS A 220 22.24 -6.25 -0.47
C LYS A 220 22.48 -7.67 0.10
N SER A 221 21.80 -8.04 1.19
CA SER A 221 21.87 -9.39 1.77
C SER A 221 20.90 -10.38 1.13
N ILE A 222 19.93 -9.91 0.35
CA ILE A 222 18.96 -10.76 -0.36
C ILE A 222 19.60 -11.31 -1.63
N LYS A 223 19.38 -12.60 -1.90
CA LYS A 223 19.87 -13.27 -3.11
C LYS A 223 18.80 -13.26 -4.18
N GLU A 224 19.20 -13.10 -5.44
CA GLU A 224 18.26 -13.00 -6.56
C GLU A 224 17.34 -14.22 -6.69
N ASN A 225 17.86 -15.43 -6.45
CA ASN A 225 17.10 -16.67 -6.56
C ASN A 225 16.01 -16.85 -5.48
N THR A 226 15.95 -15.98 -4.47
CA THR A 226 14.87 -15.97 -3.47
C THR A 226 13.76 -14.98 -3.78
N ILE A 227 13.80 -14.33 -4.95
CA ILE A 227 12.82 -13.34 -5.38
C ILE A 227 12.02 -13.89 -6.57
N LYS A 228 10.69 -13.74 -6.53
CA LYS A 228 9.81 -14.03 -7.66
C LYS A 228 8.95 -12.81 -8.00
N VAL A 229 8.85 -12.51 -9.29
CA VAL A 229 7.93 -11.50 -9.83
C VAL A 229 6.56 -12.15 -9.99
N VAL A 230 5.53 -11.58 -9.37
CA VAL A 230 4.19 -12.17 -9.30
C VAL A 230 3.06 -11.23 -9.69
N GLY A 231 3.35 -9.97 -10.03
CA GLY A 231 2.32 -8.95 -10.17
C GLY A 231 1.84 -8.42 -8.82
N THR A 232 0.69 -7.76 -8.81
CA THR A 232 0.14 -7.15 -7.60
C THR A 232 -1.29 -7.61 -7.33
N PRO A 233 -1.56 -8.29 -6.20
CA PRO A 233 -2.90 -8.69 -5.80
C PRO A 233 -3.76 -7.48 -5.43
N GLN A 234 -3.18 -6.29 -5.26
CA GLN A 234 -3.92 -5.04 -5.00
C GLN A 234 -4.96 -4.72 -6.07
N PHE A 235 -4.66 -5.06 -7.34
CA PHE A 235 -5.51 -4.74 -8.47
C PHE A 235 -6.32 -5.94 -8.97
N VAL A 236 -6.11 -7.15 -8.44
CA VAL A 236 -6.85 -8.35 -8.84
C VAL A 236 -8.37 -8.17 -8.71
N PRO A 237 -8.92 -7.53 -7.65
CA PRO A 237 -10.36 -7.28 -7.58
C PRO A 237 -10.95 -6.52 -8.80
N TYR A 238 -10.14 -5.77 -9.54
CA TYR A 238 -10.58 -5.02 -10.73
C TYR A 238 -10.95 -5.91 -11.90
N VAL A 239 -10.43 -7.14 -11.95
CA VAL A 239 -10.71 -8.12 -13.03
C VAL A 239 -11.65 -9.25 -12.59
N MET A 240 -12.18 -9.21 -11.36
CA MET A 240 -13.08 -10.23 -10.83
C MET A 240 -14.55 -9.85 -11.02
N ASP A 241 -15.31 -10.63 -11.77
CA ASP A 241 -16.70 -10.31 -12.15
C ASP A 241 -17.65 -10.08 -10.95
N VAL A 242 -17.38 -10.69 -9.80
CA VAL A 242 -18.15 -10.48 -8.55
C VAL A 242 -18.18 -9.00 -8.10
N TYR A 243 -17.18 -8.21 -8.50
CA TYR A 243 -17.11 -6.78 -8.18
C TYR A 243 -17.57 -5.86 -9.31
N LYS A 244 -17.95 -6.42 -10.46
CA LYS A 244 -18.45 -5.60 -11.58
C LYS A 244 -19.82 -5.03 -11.24
N MET A 245 -19.99 -3.73 -11.50
CA MET A 245 -21.30 -3.06 -11.54
C MET A 245 -21.65 -2.80 -12.99
N GLN A 246 -22.93 -2.74 -13.33
CA GLN A 246 -23.33 -2.21 -14.64
C GLN A 246 -23.20 -0.69 -14.66
N ALA A 247 -22.96 -0.10 -15.84
CA ALA A 247 -22.88 1.35 -15.97
C ALA A 247 -24.17 2.05 -15.47
N SER A 248 -25.34 1.49 -15.77
CA SER A 248 -26.64 2.02 -15.30
C SER A 248 -26.76 2.00 -13.77
N GLU A 249 -26.23 0.97 -13.11
CA GLU A 249 -26.18 0.89 -11.64
C GLU A 249 -25.23 1.95 -11.08
N PHE A 250 -24.07 2.16 -11.70
CA PHE A 250 -23.13 3.19 -11.29
C PHE A 250 -23.74 4.60 -11.36
N PHE A 251 -24.34 4.98 -12.50
CA PHE A 251 -24.98 6.29 -12.62
C PHE A 251 -26.15 6.46 -11.65
N LYS A 252 -26.91 5.40 -11.38
CA LYS A 252 -28.01 5.44 -10.42
C LYS A 252 -27.52 5.56 -8.97
N ASP A 253 -26.59 4.70 -8.56
CA ASP A 253 -26.14 4.59 -7.16
C ASP A 253 -25.35 5.82 -6.70
N PHE A 254 -24.72 6.53 -7.63
CA PHE A 254 -24.00 7.78 -7.39
C PHE A 254 -24.82 9.03 -7.75
N ASP A 255 -26.08 8.88 -8.18
CA ASP A 255 -26.97 9.98 -8.60
C ASP A 255 -26.35 10.91 -9.68
N LEU A 256 -25.80 10.29 -10.73
CA LEU A 256 -25.04 10.96 -11.79
C LEU A 256 -25.84 11.01 -13.09
N ASN A 257 -25.61 12.05 -13.89
CA ASN A 257 -26.24 12.18 -15.19
C ASN A 257 -25.47 11.38 -16.25
N PRO A 258 -26.07 10.34 -16.88
CA PRO A 258 -25.38 9.48 -17.85
C PRO A 258 -25.03 10.18 -19.17
N LYS A 259 -25.53 11.40 -19.40
CA LYS A 259 -25.19 12.22 -20.58
C LYS A 259 -23.93 13.06 -20.38
N LEU A 260 -23.45 13.20 -19.13
CA LEU A 260 -22.29 14.01 -18.80
C LEU A 260 -21.04 13.14 -18.64
N LYS A 261 -19.89 13.75 -18.94
CA LYS A 261 -18.59 13.16 -18.60
C LYS A 261 -18.39 13.12 -17.10
N THR A 262 -17.68 12.12 -16.60
CA THR A 262 -17.47 11.93 -15.15
C THR A 262 -16.01 12.13 -14.77
N ILE A 263 -15.75 13.09 -13.88
CA ILE A 263 -14.43 13.32 -13.27
C ILE A 263 -14.46 12.78 -11.85
N CYS A 264 -13.50 11.93 -11.52
CA CYS A 264 -13.26 11.49 -10.14
C CYS A 264 -11.99 12.17 -9.59
N PHE A 265 -12.12 13.02 -8.58
CA PHE A 265 -11.00 13.44 -7.76
C PHE A 265 -10.77 12.42 -6.65
N SER A 266 -9.57 11.86 -6.56
CA SER A 266 -9.21 10.91 -5.50
C SER A 266 -8.30 11.58 -4.48
N CYS A 267 -8.82 11.78 -3.27
CA CYS A 267 -8.07 12.39 -2.19
C CYS A 267 -7.03 11.42 -1.61
N GLY A 268 -5.93 11.98 -1.12
CA GLY A 268 -4.97 11.26 -0.28
C GLY A 268 -5.17 11.58 1.20
N ASP A 269 -4.35 10.96 2.04
CA ASP A 269 -4.28 11.27 3.47
C ASP A 269 -3.79 12.71 3.70
N ILE A 270 -4.36 13.40 4.67
CA ILE A 270 -3.98 14.78 5.04
C ILE A 270 -2.47 14.98 5.26
N SER A 271 -1.72 13.96 5.70
CA SER A 271 -0.27 14.10 5.90
C SER A 271 0.51 14.27 4.59
N THR A 272 -0.02 13.75 3.48
CA THR A 272 0.60 13.83 2.15
C THR A 272 -0.12 14.80 1.23
N SER A 273 -1.43 14.98 1.37
CA SER A 273 -2.27 15.63 0.36
C SER A 273 -3.00 16.86 0.90
N LYS A 274 -2.32 17.71 1.66
CA LYS A 274 -2.92 18.88 2.33
C LYS A 274 -3.63 19.86 1.39
N ASN A 275 -3.21 19.92 0.13
CA ASN A 275 -3.81 20.82 -0.86
C ASN A 275 -5.03 20.21 -1.59
N ASP A 276 -5.53 19.02 -1.21
CA ASP A 276 -6.69 18.42 -1.90
C ASP A 276 -7.92 19.34 -1.87
N GLU A 277 -8.20 20.01 -0.74
CA GLU A 277 -9.33 20.95 -0.63
C GLU A 277 -9.20 22.10 -1.63
N LEU A 278 -8.00 22.68 -1.77
CA LEU A 278 -7.69 23.72 -2.75
C LEU A 278 -7.96 23.24 -4.18
N TYR A 279 -7.55 22.02 -4.52
CA TYR A 279 -7.75 21.48 -5.87
C TYR A 279 -9.22 21.22 -6.16
N ILE A 280 -9.97 20.70 -5.20
CA ILE A 280 -11.41 20.48 -5.33
C ILE A 280 -12.14 21.81 -5.51
N GLU A 281 -11.82 22.81 -4.68
CA GLU A 281 -12.40 24.16 -4.73
C GLU A 281 -12.15 24.84 -6.09
N ILE A 282 -10.93 24.76 -6.61
CA ILE A 282 -10.58 25.30 -7.94
C ILE A 282 -11.41 24.64 -9.05
N ILE A 283 -11.54 23.31 -9.02
CA ILE A 283 -12.31 22.58 -10.04
C ILE A 283 -13.79 22.93 -9.92
N ALA A 284 -14.32 23.00 -8.70
CA ALA A 284 -15.72 23.34 -8.46
C ALA A 284 -16.05 24.77 -8.94
N ASN A 285 -15.21 25.75 -8.60
CA ASN A 285 -15.36 27.13 -9.08
C ASN A 285 -15.29 27.23 -10.61
N ALA A 286 -14.40 26.47 -11.25
CA ALA A 286 -14.30 26.46 -12.71
C ALA A 286 -15.52 25.81 -13.39
N ILE A 287 -16.20 24.86 -12.73
CA ILE A 287 -17.48 24.31 -13.21
C ILE A 287 -18.58 25.36 -13.08
N ASP A 288 -18.71 26.02 -11.93
CA ASP A 288 -19.73 27.05 -11.69
C ASP A 288 -19.55 28.28 -12.60
N ALA A 289 -18.31 28.66 -12.88
CA ALA A 289 -17.97 29.75 -13.80
C ALA A 289 -18.17 29.40 -15.29
N GLY A 290 -18.35 28.11 -15.62
CA GLY A 290 -18.46 27.64 -17.01
C GLY A 290 -17.13 27.51 -17.75
N ASP A 291 -16.00 27.57 -17.05
CA ASP A 291 -14.65 27.34 -17.62
C ASP A 291 -14.40 25.86 -17.92
N ILE A 292 -15.10 24.97 -17.21
CA ILE A 292 -15.20 23.53 -17.51
C ILE A 292 -16.63 23.26 -18.00
N GLU A 293 -16.76 22.46 -19.06
CA GLU A 293 -18.06 22.02 -19.55
C GLU A 293 -18.86 21.26 -18.46
N PRO A 294 -20.20 21.18 -18.54
CA PRO A 294 -20.98 20.44 -17.56
C PRO A 294 -20.51 18.98 -17.43
N ILE A 295 -20.13 18.58 -16.22
CA ILE A 295 -19.63 17.23 -15.89
C ILE A 295 -20.26 16.70 -14.60
N ASN A 296 -20.25 15.38 -14.42
CA ASN A 296 -20.44 14.77 -13.11
C ASN A 296 -19.13 14.87 -12.32
N PHE A 297 -19.12 15.60 -11.21
CA PHE A 297 -17.93 15.72 -10.36
C PHE A 297 -18.04 14.86 -9.11
N ILE A 298 -17.19 13.84 -9.01
CA ILE A 298 -17.12 12.94 -7.86
C ILE A 298 -15.84 13.21 -7.09
N VAL A 299 -15.95 13.34 -5.77
CA VAL A 299 -14.80 13.35 -4.86
C VAL A 299 -14.82 12.08 -4.01
N ARG A 300 -13.80 11.23 -4.18
CA ARG A 300 -13.58 10.05 -3.33
C ARG A 300 -12.52 10.35 -2.28
N THR A 301 -12.90 10.27 -1.02
CA THR A 301 -11.98 10.51 0.11
C THR A 301 -11.01 9.35 0.31
N SER A 302 -9.89 9.58 1.02
CA SER A 302 -9.00 8.50 1.45
C SER A 302 -9.71 7.66 2.52
N PRO A 303 -9.58 6.32 2.53
CA PRO A 303 -10.22 5.53 3.57
C PRO A 303 -9.64 5.76 4.98
N ALA A 304 -8.46 6.41 5.06
CA ALA A 304 -7.85 6.83 6.32
C ALA A 304 -8.38 8.20 6.82
N GLU A 305 -9.06 8.94 5.96
CA GLU A 305 -9.49 10.32 6.23
C GLU A 305 -10.74 10.36 7.11
N ASP A 306 -10.85 11.43 7.90
CA ASP A 306 -12.06 11.75 8.65
C ASP A 306 -12.98 12.63 7.79
N PRO A 307 -14.29 12.30 7.67
CA PRO A 307 -15.24 13.12 6.91
C PRO A 307 -15.25 14.61 7.28
N VAL A 308 -14.86 14.97 8.52
CA VAL A 308 -14.79 16.35 8.99
C VAL A 308 -13.88 17.23 8.12
N ARG A 309 -12.83 16.67 7.52
CA ARG A 309 -11.87 17.43 6.70
C ARG A 309 -12.56 18.19 5.56
N PHE A 310 -13.57 17.59 4.93
CA PHE A 310 -14.19 18.16 3.72
C PHE A 310 -15.56 18.80 3.98
N LYS A 311 -15.96 18.95 5.25
CA LYS A 311 -17.29 19.45 5.62
C LYS A 311 -17.65 20.78 4.95
N LYS A 312 -16.70 21.73 4.92
CA LYS A 312 -16.91 23.04 4.27
C LYS A 312 -17.27 22.88 2.79
N LEU A 313 -16.52 22.07 2.05
CA LEU A 313 -16.73 21.86 0.61
C LEU A 313 -18.03 21.09 0.33
N VAL A 314 -18.42 20.18 1.21
CA VAL A 314 -19.72 19.47 1.12
C VAL A 314 -20.89 20.47 1.24
N GLU A 315 -20.77 21.45 2.15
CA GLU A 315 -21.80 22.47 2.37
C GLU A 315 -21.81 23.53 1.26
N GLU A 316 -20.65 23.90 0.74
CA GLU A 316 -20.47 24.97 -0.27
C GLU A 316 -20.81 24.50 -1.69
N TYR A 317 -20.48 23.26 -2.06
CA TYR A 317 -20.64 22.74 -3.41
C TYR A 317 -21.55 21.51 -3.46
N ALA A 318 -22.87 21.75 -3.33
CA ALA A 318 -23.88 20.68 -3.27
C ALA A 318 -23.97 19.79 -4.53
N PHE A 319 -23.45 20.25 -5.68
CA PHE A 319 -23.42 19.44 -6.91
C PHE A 319 -22.31 18.38 -6.91
N ILE A 320 -21.35 18.43 -5.97
CA ILE A 320 -20.30 17.43 -5.87
C ILE A 320 -20.88 16.15 -5.28
N THR A 321 -20.70 15.04 -5.99
CA THR A 321 -21.01 13.71 -5.45
C THR A 321 -19.86 13.23 -4.57
N TRP A 322 -20.11 13.09 -3.27
CA TRP A 322 -19.09 12.63 -2.32
C TRP A 322 -19.15 11.12 -2.11
N ASN A 323 -18.01 10.46 -2.30
CA ASN A 323 -17.86 9.03 -2.05
C ASN A 323 -16.89 8.77 -0.88
N PHE A 324 -17.44 8.30 0.23
CA PHE A 324 -16.68 7.92 1.42
C PHE A 324 -16.41 6.42 1.40
N PRO A 325 -15.14 5.97 1.36
CA PRO A 325 -14.82 4.56 1.36
C PRO A 325 -15.42 3.82 2.56
N LYS A 326 -16.07 2.69 2.31
CA LYS A 326 -16.78 1.92 3.36
C LYS A 326 -15.83 0.98 4.09
N TRP A 327 -14.80 1.56 4.72
CA TRP A 327 -13.78 0.87 5.51
C TRP A 327 -14.16 0.85 6.99
N LYS A 328 -14.44 -0.33 7.53
CA LYS A 328 -14.89 -0.49 8.91
C LYS A 328 -13.72 -0.76 9.84
N GLN A 329 -13.63 -0.01 10.94
CA GLN A 329 -12.70 -0.30 12.03
C GLN A 329 -13.15 -1.58 12.74
N VAL A 330 -12.35 -2.64 12.69
CA VAL A 330 -12.71 -3.95 13.26
C VAL A 330 -12.06 -4.23 14.61
N ARG A 331 -10.97 -3.53 14.95
CA ARG A 331 -10.34 -3.58 16.27
C ARG A 331 -10.06 -2.16 16.78
N PRO A 332 -10.70 -1.69 17.87
CA PRO A 332 -10.34 -0.43 18.50
C PRO A 332 -8.99 -0.55 19.24
N ASN A 333 -8.37 0.59 19.56
CA ASN A 333 -7.18 0.69 20.42
C ASN A 333 -5.95 -0.13 19.96
N HIS A 334 -5.85 -0.42 18.66
CA HIS A 334 -4.64 -1.00 18.08
C HIS A 334 -3.56 0.08 17.91
N GLN A 335 -2.29 -0.28 18.14
CA GLN A 335 -1.15 0.65 18.02
C GLN A 335 -1.00 1.25 16.61
N GLU A 336 -1.57 0.60 15.60
CA GLU A 336 -1.77 1.12 14.25
C GLU A 336 -3.26 1.02 13.90
N ALA A 337 -4.08 1.97 14.35
CA ALA A 337 -5.54 1.90 14.20
C ALA A 337 -5.98 1.75 12.73
N TRP A 338 -5.33 2.46 11.80
CA TRP A 338 -5.57 2.36 10.36
C TRP A 338 -5.43 0.94 9.82
N SER A 339 -4.47 0.16 10.32
CA SER A 339 -4.24 -1.22 9.83
C SER A 339 -5.41 -2.16 10.14
N GLN A 340 -6.29 -1.76 11.08
CA GLN A 340 -7.46 -2.51 11.51
C GLN A 340 -8.75 -2.01 10.84
N ARG A 341 -8.65 -1.29 9.73
CA ARG A 341 -9.80 -0.95 8.89
C ARG A 341 -9.89 -1.89 7.69
N ILE A 342 -11.03 -2.54 7.48
CA ILE A 342 -11.25 -3.43 6.32
C ILE A 342 -12.31 -2.86 5.37
N PRO A 343 -12.14 -2.96 4.03
CA PRO A 343 -13.19 -2.59 3.10
C PRO A 343 -14.36 -3.56 3.15
N SER A 344 -15.56 -3.03 2.95
CA SER A 344 -16.72 -3.86 2.56
C SER A 344 -16.63 -4.29 1.09
N VAL A 345 -17.32 -5.37 0.74
CA VAL A 345 -17.49 -5.80 -0.68
C VAL A 345 -18.08 -4.68 -1.54
N ASP A 346 -18.99 -3.90 -0.96
CA ASP A 346 -19.63 -2.78 -1.62
C ASP A 346 -18.64 -1.64 -1.91
N ASP A 347 -17.69 -1.35 -1.00
CA ASP A 347 -16.60 -0.40 -1.29
C ASP A 347 -15.75 -0.85 -2.47
N VAL A 348 -15.46 -2.15 -2.58
CA VAL A 348 -14.67 -2.71 -3.69
C VAL A 348 -15.44 -2.57 -5.01
N LYS A 349 -16.76 -2.81 -5.02
CA LYS A 349 -17.63 -2.58 -6.18
C LYS A 349 -17.64 -1.11 -6.60
N GLN A 350 -17.90 -0.21 -5.65
CA GLN A 350 -17.91 1.23 -5.89
C GLN A 350 -16.58 1.74 -6.42
N LEU A 351 -15.45 1.30 -5.83
CA LEU A 351 -14.13 1.66 -6.32
C LEU A 351 -13.94 1.18 -7.75
N ARG A 352 -14.21 -0.10 -8.05
CA ARG A 352 -14.07 -0.62 -9.42
C ARG A 352 -14.95 0.16 -10.41
N ALA A 353 -16.19 0.47 -10.05
CA ALA A 353 -17.11 1.23 -10.90
C ALA A 353 -16.58 2.65 -11.18
N LEU A 354 -16.00 3.34 -10.18
CA LEU A 354 -15.33 4.62 -10.39
C LEU A 354 -14.18 4.52 -11.39
N LEU A 355 -13.34 3.48 -11.27
CA LEU A 355 -12.23 3.24 -12.18
C LEU A 355 -12.72 2.94 -13.61
N GLU A 356 -13.80 2.17 -13.75
CA GLU A 356 -14.33 1.72 -15.04
C GLU A 356 -15.14 2.80 -15.76
N TYR A 357 -15.94 3.59 -15.03
CA TYR A 357 -16.95 4.48 -15.61
C TYR A 357 -16.65 5.98 -15.49
N SER A 358 -15.59 6.38 -14.78
CA SER A 358 -15.11 7.77 -14.88
C SER A 358 -14.35 7.98 -16.19
N ASP A 359 -14.41 9.20 -16.74
CA ASP A 359 -13.68 9.60 -17.93
C ASP A 359 -12.29 10.16 -17.60
N LEU A 360 -12.09 10.69 -16.39
CA LEU A 360 -10.85 11.31 -15.94
C LEU A 360 -10.65 11.13 -14.44
N ASN A 361 -9.41 10.85 -14.03
CA ASN A 361 -9.01 10.95 -12.64
C ASN A 361 -8.06 12.12 -12.38
N ILE A 362 -8.24 12.75 -11.23
CA ILE A 362 -7.35 13.78 -10.69
C ILE A 362 -6.94 13.34 -9.29
N ASN A 363 -5.63 13.30 -9.02
CA ASN A 363 -5.13 12.95 -7.68
C ASN A 363 -3.71 13.49 -7.45
N MET A 364 -3.37 13.84 -6.22
CA MET A 364 -2.00 14.26 -5.87
C MET A 364 -1.08 13.03 -5.76
N LEU A 365 -0.43 12.67 -6.88
CA LEU A 365 0.67 11.68 -6.99
C LEU A 365 0.47 10.36 -6.20
N SER A 366 -0.77 9.86 -6.13
CA SER A 366 -1.13 8.68 -5.34
C SER A 366 -1.13 7.41 -6.19
N THR A 367 -1.28 6.26 -5.52
CA THR A 367 -1.50 4.97 -6.21
C THR A 367 -2.72 5.00 -7.13
N MET A 368 -3.72 5.85 -6.86
CA MET A 368 -4.92 5.99 -7.70
C MET A 368 -4.57 6.31 -9.16
N SER A 369 -3.40 6.91 -9.41
CA SER A 369 -2.87 7.04 -10.77
C SER A 369 -2.74 5.68 -11.46
N LEU A 370 -2.12 4.69 -10.80
CA LEU A 370 -2.04 3.32 -11.30
C LEU A 370 -3.43 2.67 -11.39
N ASP A 371 -4.27 2.82 -10.36
CA ASP A 371 -5.61 2.22 -10.33
C ASP A 371 -6.44 2.63 -11.57
N PHE A 372 -6.46 3.93 -11.91
CA PHE A 372 -7.17 4.45 -13.08
C PHE A 372 -6.48 4.11 -14.41
N MET A 373 -5.14 4.06 -14.43
CA MET A 373 -4.39 3.63 -15.60
C MET A 373 -4.62 2.15 -15.94
N MET A 374 -5.00 1.29 -14.98
CA MET A 374 -5.41 -0.10 -15.27
C MET A 374 -6.68 -0.19 -16.12
N PHE A 375 -7.50 0.86 -16.14
CA PHE A 375 -8.69 1.01 -16.99
C PHE A 375 -8.46 2.02 -18.12
N ASP A 376 -7.19 2.30 -18.43
CA ASP A 376 -6.75 3.20 -19.49
C ASP A 376 -7.24 4.65 -19.37
N LYS A 377 -7.68 5.05 -18.18
CA LYS A 377 -8.21 6.40 -17.92
C LYS A 377 -7.09 7.44 -17.87
N PRO A 378 -7.29 8.65 -18.43
CA PRO A 378 -6.37 9.76 -18.24
C PRO A 378 -6.25 10.12 -16.75
N VAL A 379 -5.07 10.59 -16.38
CA VAL A 379 -4.75 11.02 -15.01
C VAL A 379 -4.09 12.38 -15.05
N ILE A 380 -4.56 13.30 -14.20
CA ILE A 380 -3.92 14.58 -13.91
C ILE A 380 -3.41 14.55 -12.46
N ASN A 381 -2.17 14.99 -12.26
CA ASN A 381 -1.56 15.10 -10.94
C ASN A 381 -1.25 16.57 -10.62
N PRO A 382 -2.12 17.27 -9.86
CA PRO A 382 -1.83 18.61 -9.38
C PRO A 382 -0.79 18.58 -8.25
N VAL A 383 0.17 19.51 -8.33
CA VAL A 383 1.23 19.75 -7.35
C VAL A 383 1.59 21.23 -7.35
N PHE A 384 0.74 22.05 -6.73
CA PHE A 384 0.87 23.51 -6.79
C PHE A 384 1.87 24.04 -5.78
N GLY A 385 1.96 23.43 -4.60
CA GLY A 385 2.76 23.97 -3.52
C GLY A 385 4.25 23.71 -3.70
N ASN A 386 5.03 24.75 -3.41
CA ASN A 386 6.49 24.74 -3.48
C ASN A 386 7.08 25.52 -2.30
N GLU A 387 8.40 25.71 -2.27
CA GLU A 387 9.08 26.39 -1.15
C GLU A 387 8.76 27.89 -1.08
N ASP A 388 8.25 28.48 -2.16
CA ASP A 388 8.17 29.94 -2.35
C ASP A 388 6.73 30.50 -2.27
N ASN A 389 5.69 29.67 -2.39
CA ASN A 389 4.30 30.15 -2.54
C ASN A 389 3.38 29.93 -1.32
N GLY A 390 3.92 29.48 -0.18
CA GLY A 390 3.19 29.34 1.08
C GLY A 390 2.19 28.18 1.16
N LEU A 391 1.95 27.46 0.06
CA LEU A 391 1.15 26.23 0.07
C LEU A 391 1.95 25.05 0.66
N TYR A 392 1.27 23.95 1.00
CA TYR A 392 2.00 22.73 1.36
C TYR A 392 2.83 22.25 0.17
N ASN A 393 4.14 22.10 0.35
CA ASN A 393 5.08 21.73 -0.71
C ASN A 393 4.90 20.25 -1.15
N ASP A 394 3.88 20.01 -1.96
CA ASP A 394 3.63 18.73 -2.62
C ASP A 394 4.49 18.53 -3.88
N GLN A 395 5.02 19.60 -4.49
CA GLN A 395 6.00 19.48 -5.59
C GLN A 395 7.26 18.70 -5.18
N ARG A 396 7.66 18.74 -3.91
CA ARG A 396 8.82 17.95 -3.44
C ARG A 396 8.68 16.45 -3.74
N PHE A 397 7.44 15.92 -3.80
CA PHE A 397 7.20 14.51 -4.07
C PHE A 397 7.60 14.09 -5.49
N LEU A 398 7.70 15.04 -6.44
CA LEU A 398 8.23 14.78 -7.79
C LEU A 398 9.66 14.26 -7.79
N ASN A 399 10.41 14.47 -6.70
CA ASN A 399 11.77 13.97 -6.53
C ASN A 399 11.85 12.54 -5.98
N TYR A 400 10.72 11.91 -5.64
CA TYR A 400 10.71 10.51 -5.18
C TYR A 400 10.93 9.58 -6.37
N GLU A 401 11.80 8.57 -6.20
CA GLU A 401 12.24 7.68 -7.30
C GLU A 401 11.08 7.03 -8.07
N HIS A 402 10.06 6.52 -7.37
CA HIS A 402 8.87 5.93 -8.00
C HIS A 402 8.00 6.96 -8.75
N ILE A 403 7.96 8.22 -8.28
CA ILE A 403 7.27 9.32 -8.97
C ILE A 403 8.08 9.81 -10.18
N GLN A 404 9.41 9.79 -10.11
CA GLN A 404 10.25 10.10 -11.27
C GLN A 404 9.98 9.12 -12.42
N HIS A 405 9.73 7.84 -12.14
CA HIS A 405 9.27 6.90 -13.16
C HIS A 405 7.94 7.34 -13.80
N LEU A 406 6.97 7.79 -13.00
CA LEU A 406 5.69 8.32 -13.49
C LEU A 406 5.92 9.56 -14.38
N VAL A 407 6.63 10.57 -13.88
CA VAL A 407 6.89 11.83 -14.60
C VAL A 407 7.61 11.56 -15.92
N ASN A 408 8.67 10.75 -15.88
CA ASN A 408 9.49 10.44 -17.06
C ASN A 408 8.71 9.60 -18.10
N SER A 409 7.77 8.77 -17.65
CA SER A 409 6.91 7.99 -18.55
C SER A 409 5.91 8.84 -19.33
N LYS A 410 5.59 10.06 -18.84
CA LYS A 410 4.52 10.91 -19.37
C LYS A 410 3.14 10.24 -19.36
N ALA A 411 2.94 9.23 -18.53
CA ALA A 411 1.67 8.50 -18.40
C ALA A 411 0.55 9.36 -17.78
N SER A 412 0.90 10.40 -17.03
CA SER A 412 -0.04 11.38 -16.47
C SER A 412 0.39 12.82 -16.83
N LYS A 413 -0.54 13.77 -16.66
CA LYS A 413 -0.27 15.20 -16.77
C LYS A 413 0.02 15.77 -15.39
N VAL A 414 1.26 16.16 -15.13
CA VAL A 414 1.62 16.89 -13.91
C VAL A 414 1.38 18.39 -14.12
N VAL A 415 0.59 19.01 -13.24
CA VAL A 415 0.21 20.43 -13.34
C VAL A 415 0.58 21.17 -12.05
N LYS A 416 1.06 22.41 -12.19
CA LYS A 416 1.67 23.18 -11.09
C LYS A 416 0.93 24.47 -10.72
N ASN A 417 -0.16 24.76 -11.42
CA ASN A 417 -1.02 25.91 -11.17
C ASN A 417 -2.42 25.66 -11.75
N GLU A 418 -3.34 26.53 -11.37
CA GLU A 418 -4.75 26.50 -11.75
C GLU A 418 -4.96 26.51 -13.26
N THR A 419 -4.36 27.46 -13.97
CA THR A 419 -4.49 27.56 -15.44
C THR A 419 -4.08 26.26 -16.14
N ALA A 420 -3.00 25.63 -15.68
CA ALA A 420 -2.55 24.35 -16.23
C ALA A 420 -3.50 23.19 -15.87
N LEU A 421 -4.09 23.19 -14.67
CA LEU A 421 -5.07 22.19 -14.24
C LEU A 421 -6.33 22.26 -15.12
N ILE A 422 -6.96 23.43 -15.23
CA ILE A 422 -8.18 23.62 -16.03
C ILE A 422 -7.93 23.26 -17.49
N LYS A 423 -6.83 23.76 -18.08
CA LYS A 423 -6.42 23.39 -19.45
C LYS A 423 -6.21 21.88 -19.61
N ALA A 424 -5.60 21.21 -18.63
CA ALA A 424 -5.36 19.78 -18.69
C ALA A 424 -6.68 18.99 -18.63
N ILE A 425 -7.66 19.44 -17.84
CA ILE A 425 -9.01 18.86 -17.76
C ILE A 425 -9.69 18.94 -19.12
N SER A 426 -9.83 20.13 -19.71
CA SER A 426 -10.50 20.31 -21.01
C SER A 426 -9.84 19.46 -22.11
N GLN A 427 -8.50 19.40 -22.12
CA GLN A 427 -7.77 18.55 -23.06
C GLN A 427 -8.06 17.05 -22.87
N CYS A 428 -8.14 16.58 -21.64
CA CYS A 428 -8.43 15.17 -21.35
C CYS A 428 -9.87 14.80 -21.72
N LEU A 429 -10.84 15.69 -21.46
CA LEU A 429 -12.25 15.48 -21.83
C LEU A 429 -12.48 15.54 -23.35
N SER A 430 -11.63 16.25 -24.11
CA SER A 430 -11.72 16.31 -25.58
C SER A 430 -11.39 15.00 -26.32
N GLY A 431 -11.01 13.93 -25.61
CA GLY A 431 -10.74 12.61 -26.17
C GLY A 431 -9.34 12.42 -26.77
N LYS A 432 -8.48 13.45 -26.78
CA LYS A 432 -7.06 13.35 -27.17
C LYS A 432 -6.22 12.79 -26.02
N VAL A 433 -6.25 11.46 -25.85
CA VAL A 433 -5.60 10.80 -24.72
C VAL A 433 -4.49 9.83 -25.16
N ASP A 434 -3.28 10.02 -24.61
CA ASP A 434 -2.10 9.19 -24.92
C ASP A 434 -2.14 7.83 -24.21
N PHE A 435 -2.65 6.81 -24.89
CA PHE A 435 -2.75 5.44 -24.39
C PHE A 435 -1.39 4.74 -24.25
N LYS A 436 -0.44 5.05 -25.15
CA LYS A 436 0.82 4.31 -25.29
C LYS A 436 1.69 4.47 -24.04
N ASN A 437 1.83 5.70 -23.56
CA ASN A 437 2.64 5.99 -22.38
C ASN A 437 2.05 5.39 -21.10
N ARG A 438 0.71 5.41 -20.94
CA ARG A 438 0.04 4.74 -19.80
C ARG A 438 0.28 3.24 -19.78
N LYS A 439 0.08 2.56 -20.90
CA LYS A 439 0.30 1.12 -20.99
C LYS A 439 1.76 0.74 -20.75
N ALA A 440 2.71 1.51 -21.29
CA ALA A 440 4.13 1.30 -21.04
C ALA A 440 4.49 1.46 -19.55
N PHE A 441 3.92 2.47 -18.89
CA PHE A 441 4.12 2.68 -17.46
C PHE A 441 3.49 1.58 -16.60
N ILE A 442 2.26 1.15 -16.89
CA ILE A 442 1.64 0.00 -16.20
C ILE A 442 2.50 -1.25 -16.34
N ASN A 443 2.97 -1.58 -17.55
CA ASN A 443 3.83 -2.75 -17.76
C ASN A 443 5.17 -2.67 -17.00
N GLN A 444 5.68 -1.46 -16.76
CA GLN A 444 6.87 -1.25 -15.94
C GLN A 444 6.60 -1.54 -14.44
N GLN A 445 5.42 -1.16 -13.94
CA GLN A 445 5.07 -1.26 -12.52
C GLN A 445 4.42 -2.60 -12.14
N VAL A 446 3.65 -3.19 -13.04
CA VAL A 446 2.90 -4.44 -12.86
C VAL A 446 3.38 -5.45 -13.90
N GLY A 447 4.23 -6.39 -13.47
CA GLY A 447 4.95 -7.28 -14.39
C GLY A 447 4.16 -8.52 -14.85
N ILE A 448 3.04 -8.83 -14.19
CA ILE A 448 2.22 -10.01 -14.48
C ILE A 448 0.77 -9.56 -14.71
N PRO A 449 0.05 -10.09 -15.72
CA PRO A 449 -1.37 -9.82 -15.91
C PRO A 449 -2.18 -10.11 -14.63
N LEU A 450 -3.19 -9.27 -14.35
CA LEU A 450 -3.98 -9.40 -13.12
C LEU A 450 -4.65 -10.77 -12.97
N LYS A 451 -5.16 -11.33 -14.07
CA LYS A 451 -5.79 -12.67 -14.08
C LYS A 451 -4.82 -13.81 -13.72
N GLU A 452 -3.53 -13.64 -13.95
CA GLU A 452 -2.50 -14.65 -13.64
C GLU A 452 -1.80 -14.39 -12.30
N THR A 453 -2.05 -13.24 -11.66
CA THR A 453 -1.29 -12.78 -10.48
C THR A 453 -1.39 -13.77 -9.32
N ASN A 454 -2.60 -14.16 -8.90
CA ASN A 454 -2.77 -15.05 -7.75
C ASN A 454 -2.29 -16.47 -8.03
N LYS A 455 -2.49 -16.97 -9.24
CA LYS A 455 -1.90 -18.24 -9.71
C LYS A 455 -0.38 -18.22 -9.65
N GLN A 456 0.26 -17.18 -10.19
CA GLN A 456 1.71 -17.03 -10.17
C GLN A 456 2.26 -16.91 -8.74
N LEU A 457 1.51 -16.26 -7.86
CA LEU A 457 1.85 -16.13 -6.44
C LEU A 457 1.84 -17.50 -5.74
N VAL A 458 0.75 -18.26 -5.86
CA VAL A 458 0.64 -19.61 -5.29
C VAL A 458 1.70 -20.54 -5.86
N ASN A 459 1.90 -20.56 -7.19
CA ASN A 459 2.95 -21.36 -7.83
C ASN A 459 4.34 -21.01 -7.30
N SER A 460 4.62 -19.74 -7.05
CA SER A 460 5.89 -19.30 -6.47
C SER A 460 6.08 -19.83 -5.05
N LEU A 461 5.03 -19.79 -4.21
CA LEU A 461 5.07 -20.35 -2.85
C LEU A 461 5.30 -21.86 -2.86
N VAL A 462 4.60 -22.59 -3.73
CA VAL A 462 4.75 -24.04 -3.88
C VAL A 462 6.16 -24.41 -4.36
N SER A 463 6.75 -23.61 -5.25
CA SER A 463 8.12 -23.86 -5.75
C SER A 463 9.22 -23.76 -4.69
N TRP A 464 8.88 -23.25 -3.50
CA TRP A 464 9.80 -23.14 -2.37
C TRP A 464 9.58 -24.19 -1.28
N LEU A 465 8.59 -25.08 -1.41
CA LEU A 465 8.43 -26.25 -0.53
C LEU A 465 9.54 -27.25 -0.81
#